data_AF-A0A3D8L3R7-F1
#
_entry.id   AF-A0A3D8L3R7-F1
#
_cell.length_a   1.000
_cell.length_b   1.000
_cell.length_c   1.000
_cell.angle_alpha   90.00
_cell.angle_beta   90.00
_cell.angle_gamma   90.00
#
_symmetry.space_group_name_H-M   'P 1'
#
loop_
_entity.id
_entity.type
_entity.pdbx_description
1 polymer ?
#
loop_
_entity_poly.entity_id
_entity_poly.type
_entity_poly.pdbx_seq_one_letter_code
_entity_poly.pdbx_strand_id
1 'polypeptide(L)' 'MYKILVLKAIFQTREGQLICKASSLDYTTRQRAVKVAISKGAQTLQSTDERGRVQDLTHILQNRVLSFRHSL' A
#
# COMPACT_ATOMS: atom_id res chain seq x y z
N MET A 1 22.06 6.74 18.21
CA MET A 1 21.45 5.41 17.97
C MET A 1 20.59 5.48 16.74
N TYR A 2 21.05 4.96 15.61
CA TYR A 2 20.20 4.79 14.44
C TYR A 2 19.21 3.66 14.75
N LYS A 3 17.95 4.02 15.03
CA LYS A 3 16.86 3.05 15.10
C LYS A 3 16.78 2.42 13.71
N ILE A 4 17.33 1.22 13.56
CA ILE A 4 17.09 0.39 12.38
C ILE A 4 15.59 0.11 12.40
N LEU A 5 14.84 0.89 11.63
CA LEU A 5 13.44 0.62 11.34
C LEU A 5 13.44 -0.70 10.57
N VAL A 6 13.19 -1.80 11.28
CA VAL A 6 12.93 -3.10 10.65
C VAL A 6 11.73 -2.90 9.75
N LEU A 7 12.00 -2.80 8.45
CA LEU A 7 10.97 -2.64 7.44
C LEU A 7 10.24 -3.97 7.34
N LYS A 8 9.02 -4.02 7.88
CA LYS A 8 8.20 -5.24 7.92
C LYS A 8 7.30 -5.38 6.70
N ALA A 9 7.14 -4.32 5.91
CA ALA A 9 6.21 -4.28 4.79
C ALA A 9 6.72 -3.43 3.63
N ILE A 10 6.54 -3.93 2.42
CA ILE A 10 6.77 -3.19 1.18
C ILE A 10 5.45 -3.11 0.44
N PHE A 11 5.02 -1.91 0.06
CA PHE A 11 3.84 -1.69 -0.77
C PHE A 11 4.29 -1.32 -2.17
N GLN A 12 3.83 -2.07 -3.16
CA GLN A 12 4.20 -1.91 -4.56
C GLN A 12 3.05 -2.24 -5.49
N THR A 13 3.13 -1.82 -6.74
CA THR A 13 2.19 -2.24 -7.79
C THR A 13 2.50 -3.67 -8.24
N ARG A 14 1.58 -4.32 -8.96
CA ARG A 14 1.85 -5.62 -9.61
C ARG A 14 3.02 -5.57 -10.59
N GLU A 15 3.28 -4.40 -11.15
CA GLU A 15 4.38 -4.14 -12.08
C GLU A 15 5.72 -3.94 -11.37
N GLY A 16 5.76 -4.00 -10.03
CA GLY A 16 6.98 -3.84 -9.24
C GLY A 16 7.33 -2.39 -8.90
N GLN A 17 6.46 -1.42 -9.22
CA GLN A 17 6.69 -0.03 -8.86
C GLN A 17 6.49 0.17 -7.34
N LEU A 18 7.52 0.66 -6.66
CA LEU A 18 7.47 0.91 -5.22
C LEU A 18 6.53 2.10 -4.88
N ILE A 19 5.52 1.85 -4.05
CA ILE A 19 4.63 2.88 -3.52
C ILE A 19 5.21 3.45 -2.23
N CYS A 20 5.42 2.61 -1.22
CA CYS A 20 6.04 2.97 0.06
C CYS A 20 6.56 1.73 0.80
N LYS A 21 7.48 1.94 1.75
CA LYS A 21 7.91 0.91 2.71
C LYS A 21 7.40 1.29 4.09
N ALA A 22 7.06 0.30 4.91
CA ALA A 22 6.56 0.54 6.25
C ALA A 22 7.09 -0.47 7.27
N SER A 23 7.02 -0.07 8.53
CA SER A 23 7.42 -0.89 9.68
C SER A 23 6.33 -1.87 10.15
N SER A 24 5.13 -1.86 9.53
CA SER A 24 4.00 -2.71 9.94
C SER A 24 2.95 -2.87 8.82
N LEU A 25 2.07 -3.87 8.95
CA LEU A 25 0.91 -4.14 8.08
C LEU A 25 -0.44 -3.88 8.78
N ASP A 26 -0.43 -3.04 9.80
CA ASP A 26 -1.64 -2.64 10.50
C ASP A 26 -2.61 -1.89 9.56
N TYR A 27 -3.85 -1.76 10.01
CA TYR A 27 -4.91 -1.13 9.22
C TYR A 27 -4.54 0.30 8.83
N THR A 28 -4.00 1.11 9.75
CA THR A 28 -3.66 2.52 9.50
C THR A 28 -2.56 2.63 8.44
N THR A 29 -1.53 1.79 8.52
CA THR A 29 -0.47 1.75 7.51
C THR A 29 -0.99 1.35 6.14
N ARG A 30 -1.89 0.35 6.07
CA ARG A 30 -2.55 -0.03 4.81
C ARG A 30 -3.38 1.13 4.22
N GLN A 31 -4.14 1.85 5.04
CA GLN A 31 -4.91 3.00 4.57
C GLN A 31 -4.01 4.12 4.01
N ARG A 32 -2.87 4.39 4.67
CA ARG A 32 -1.89 5.36 4.17
C ARG A 32 -1.28 4.92 2.84
N ALA A 33 -0.88 3.65 2.73
CA ALA A 33 -0.33 3.10 1.50
C ALA A 33 -1.33 3.20 0.33
N VAL A 34 -2.61 2.89 0.58
CA VAL A 34 -3.69 3.06 -0.41
C VAL A 34 -3.84 4.52 -0.83
N LYS A 35 -3.82 5.47 0.11
CA LYS A 35 -3.90 6.91 -0.21
C LYS A 35 -2.72 7.37 -1.09
N VAL A 36 -1.51 6.92 -0.78
CA VAL A 36 -0.31 7.23 -1.57
C VAL A 36 -0.41 6.60 -2.96
N ALA A 37 -0.88 5.35 -3.05
CA ALA A 37 -1.08 4.67 -4.33
C ALA A 37 -2.09 5.41 -5.23
N ILE A 38 -3.22 5.85 -4.68
CA ILE A 38 -4.21 6.68 -5.40
C ILE A 38 -3.58 7.99 -5.87
N SER A 39 -2.85 8.69 -4.99
CA SER A 39 -2.17 9.94 -5.34
C SER A 39 -1.11 9.76 -6.44
N LYS A 40 -0.51 8.57 -6.55
CA LYS A 40 0.44 8.21 -7.60
C LYS A 40 -0.23 7.70 -8.87
N GLY A 41 -1.57 7.61 -8.91
CA GLY A 41 -2.31 7.06 -10.04
C GLY A 41 -2.15 5.54 -10.21
N ALA A 42 -1.69 4.83 -9.18
CA ALA A 42 -1.53 3.39 -9.24
C ALA A 42 -2.90 2.70 -9.32
N GLN A 43 -3.05 1.74 -10.23
CA GLN A 43 -4.28 0.95 -10.40
C GLN A 43 -4.25 -0.38 -9.62
N THR A 44 -3.06 -0.83 -9.25
CA THR A 44 -2.83 -2.06 -8.49
C THR A 44 -2.01 -1.75 -7.26
N LEU A 45 -2.25 -2.51 -6.18
CA LEU A 45 -1.50 -2.37 -4.95
C LEU A 45 -1.37 -3.73 -4.29
N GLN A 46 -0.14 -4.11 -3.97
CA GLN A 46 0.20 -5.30 -3.23
C GLN A 46 1.11 -4.93 -2.08
N SER A 47 0.98 -5.64 -0.97
CA SER A 47 1.91 -5.54 0.15
C SER A 47 2.66 -6.85 0.33
N THR A 48 3.98 -6.76 0.45
CA THR A 48 4.86 -7.89 0.76
C THR A 48 5.37 -7.74 2.18
N ASP A 49 5.19 -8.77 3.01
CA ASP A 49 5.72 -8.77 4.38
C ASP A 49 7.19 -9.21 4.44
N GLU A 50 7.81 -9.09 5.62
CA GLU A 50 9.19 -9.55 5.89
C GLU A 50 9.42 -11.05 5.68
N ARG A 51 8.34 -11.84 5.61
CA ARG A 51 8.37 -13.29 5.35
C ARG A 51 8.13 -13.61 3.88
N GLY A 52 8.05 -12.59 3.01
CA GLY A 52 7.80 -12.73 1.58
C GLY A 52 6.34 -13.01 1.21
N ARG A 53 5.39 -12.91 2.15
CA ARG A 53 3.97 -13.11 1.86
C ARG A 53 3.41 -11.89 1.15
N VAL A 54 2.81 -12.12 -0.01
CA VAL A 54 2.18 -11.09 -0.83
C VAL A 54 0.68 -11.06 -0.52
N GLN A 55 0.15 -9.89 -0.23
CA GLN A 55 -1.28 -9.63 -0.05
C GLN A 55 -1.74 -8.62 -1.09
N ASP A 56 -2.80 -8.94 -1.83
CA ASP A 56 -3.39 -8.07 -2.82
C ASP A 56 -4.36 -7.07 -2.17
N LEU A 57 -4.03 -5.78 -2.28
CA LEU A 57 -4.80 -4.65 -1.75
C LEU A 57 -5.50 -3.87 -2.87
N THR A 58 -5.47 -4.37 -4.11
CA THR A 58 -6.08 -3.72 -5.28
C THR A 58 -7.58 -3.50 -5.08
N HIS A 59 -8.28 -4.45 -4.45
CA HIS A 59 -9.71 -4.32 -4.14
C HIS A 59 -10.01 -3.10 -3.24
N ILE A 60 -9.14 -2.81 -2.27
CA ILE A 60 -9.27 -1.65 -1.36
C ILE A 60 -9.06 -0.35 -2.15
N LEU A 61 -8.05 -0.36 -3.02
CA LEU A 61 -7.72 0.78 -3.87
C LEU A 61 -8.87 1.10 -4.84
N GLN A 62 -9.41 0.10 -5.53
CA GLN A 62 -10.56 0.27 -6.44
C GLN A 62 -11.80 0.78 -5.70
N ASN A 63 -12.13 0.21 -4.53
CA ASN A 63 -13.30 0.66 -3.76
C ASN A 63 -13.16 2.12 -3.28
N ARG A 64 -11.95 2.55 -2.91
CA ARG A 64 -11.67 3.95 -2.55
C ARG A 64 -11.76 4.90 -3.75
N VAL A 65 -11.26 4.50 -4.91
CA VAL A 65 -11.35 5.31 -6.15
C VAL A 65 -12.82 5.49 -6.57
N LEU A 66 -13.63 4.43 -6.49
CA LEU A 66 -15.07 4.51 -6.75
C LEU A 66 -15.78 5.41 -5.75
N SER A 67 -15.46 5.30 -4.45
CA SER A 67 -16.02 6.18 -3.42
C SER A 67 -15.63 7.65 -3.61
N PHE A 68 -14.41 7.93 -4.08
CA PHE A 68 -13.97 9.29 -4.42
C PHE A 68 -14.73 9.87 -5.61
N ARG A 69 -15.01 9.06 -6.64
CA ARG A 69 -15.74 9.50 -7.84
C ARG A 69 -17.22 9.77 -7.57
N HIS A 70 -17.84 9.10 -6.61
CA HIS A 70 -19.25 9.27 -6.29
C HIS A 70 -19.55 10.51 -5.42
N SER A 71 -18.51 11.20 -4.95
CA SER A 71 -18.61 12.39 -4.10
C SER A 71 -18.29 13.71 -4.82
N LEU A 72 -18.04 13.65 -6.14
CA LEU A 72 -17.88 14.80 -7.04
C LEU A 72 -19.15 14.96 -7.87
#